data_AF-A0A7X9BUR7-F1
#
_entry.id   AF-A0A7X9BUR7-F1
#
_cell.length_a   1.000
_cell.length_b   1.000
_cell.length_c   1.000
_cell.angle_alpha   90.00
_cell.angle_beta   90.00
_cell.angle_gamma   90.00
#
_symmetry.space_group_name_H-M   'P 1'
#
loop_
_entity.id
_entity.type
_entity.pdbx_description
1 polymer ?
#
loop_
_entity_poly.entity_id
_entity_poly.type
_entity_poly.pdbx_seq_one_letter_code
_entity_poly.pdbx_strand_id
1 'polypeptide(L)'
;MENAWWKVFALILCALLLFLAPLLNILERQDDIAYNVVFAECNRFVDACRDTGYITSNMYREFCERINSTGNIYDIKLSHINRTVIPVYSQTEGTLTFTGEYEISHILMEETEILDTLFPDENVTLNNSTFNRYELKMGDLFFIEVKNKGKTMATAIRDMLLFSDTQTPSIYVRAGGMVRNEAY
;
A
#
# COMPACT_ATOMS: atom_id res chain seq x y z
N MET A 1 51.33 30.28 15.79
CA MET A 1 50.37 30.29 14.66
C MET A 1 49.71 28.93 14.41
N GLU A 2 50.01 27.88 15.19
CA GLU A 2 49.42 26.54 15.01
C GLU A 2 47.94 26.42 15.42
N ASN A 3 47.42 27.34 16.26
CA ASN A 3 46.05 27.25 16.78
C ASN A 3 44.98 27.92 15.91
N ALA A 4 45.36 28.54 14.77
CA ALA A 4 44.43 29.25 13.91
C ALA A 4 43.72 28.30 12.91
N TRP A 5 44.44 27.29 12.41
CA TRP A 5 43.91 26.36 11.40
C TRP A 5 42.74 25.52 11.90
N TRP A 6 42.84 24.96 13.11
CA TRP A 6 41.72 24.26 13.76
C TRP A 6 40.51 25.17 13.97
N LYS A 7 40.72 26.44 14.35
CA LYS A 7 39.61 27.39 14.55
C LYS A 7 38.90 27.74 13.25
N VAL A 8 39.64 27.92 12.16
CA VAL A 8 39.07 28.15 10.83
C VAL A 8 38.29 26.91 10.37
N PHE A 9 38.85 25.71 10.56
CA PHE A 9 38.16 24.46 10.26
C PHE A 9 36.88 24.28 11.10
N ALA A 10 36.95 24.52 12.41
CA ALA A 10 35.80 24.44 13.30
C ALA A 10 34.70 25.46 12.95
N LEU A 11 35.08 26.65 12.50
CA LEU A 11 34.13 27.67 12.04
C LEU A 11 33.42 27.25 10.75
N ILE A 12 34.15 26.67 9.79
CA ILE A 12 33.55 26.11 8.56
C ILE A 12 32.62 24.94 8.90
N LEU A 13 33.05 24.02 9.76
CA LEU A 13 32.23 22.89 10.22
C LEU A 13 30.96 23.36 10.93
N CYS A 14 31.06 24.38 11.77
CA CYS A 14 29.92 24.95 12.48
C CYS A 14 28.93 25.62 11.51
N ALA A 15 29.42 26.38 10.53
CA ALA A 15 28.59 26.95 9.46
C ALA A 15 27.88 25.86 8.64
N LEU A 16 28.57 24.76 8.34
CA LEU A 16 27.99 23.60 7.65
C LEU A 16 26.88 22.95 8.49
N LEU A 17 27.10 22.73 9.78
CA LEU A 17 26.10 22.17 10.69
C LEU A 17 24.85 23.06 10.81
N LEU A 18 25.03 24.39 10.85
CA LEU A 18 23.93 25.35 10.87
C LEU A 18 23.07 25.32 9.60
N PHE A 19 23.62 24.88 8.46
CA PHE A 19 22.85 24.67 7.24
C PHE A 19 22.23 23.27 7.18
N LEU A 20 22.98 22.26 7.61
CA LEU A 20 22.55 20.87 7.52
C LEU A 20 21.39 20.54 8.47
N ALA A 21 21.39 21.10 9.69
CA ALA A 21 20.33 20.83 10.66
C ALA A 21 18.94 21.33 10.19
N PRO A 22 18.77 22.58 9.70
CA PRO A 22 17.51 23.02 9.10
C PRO A 22 17.12 22.22 7.85
N LEU A 23 18.11 21.85 7.01
CA LEU A 23 17.85 21.04 5.82
C LEU A 23 17.25 19.68 6.18
N LEU A 24 17.84 18.97 7.15
CA LEU A 24 17.32 17.70 7.64
C LEU A 24 15.89 17.84 8.19
N ASN A 25 15.61 18.87 8.98
CA ASN A 25 14.26 19.12 9.50
C ASN A 25 13.23 19.34 8.38
N ILE A 26 13.61 20.04 7.31
CA ILE A 26 12.71 20.27 6.16
C ILE A 26 12.43 18.95 5.43
N LEU A 27 13.46 18.11 5.24
CA LEU A 27 13.31 16.82 4.57
C LEU A 27 12.49 15.83 5.40
N GLU A 28 12.70 15.77 6.72
CA GLU A 28 11.86 14.96 7.62
C GLU A 28 10.40 15.42 7.56
N ARG A 29 10.16 16.73 7.54
CA ARG A 29 8.81 17.27 7.38
C ARG A 29 8.19 16.94 6.01
N GLN A 30 8.99 16.88 4.95
CA GLN A 30 8.51 16.43 3.63
C GLN A 30 8.10 14.95 3.67
N ASP A 31 8.88 14.10 4.34
CA ASP A 31 8.55 12.69 4.53
C ASP A 31 7.25 12.53 5.34
N ASP A 32 7.05 13.32 6.40
CA ASP A 32 5.80 13.32 7.19
C ASP A 32 4.58 13.74 6.36
N ILE A 33 4.74 14.75 5.50
CA ILE A 33 3.67 15.18 4.59
C ILE A 33 3.36 14.07 3.60
N ALA A 34 4.38 13.43 3.01
CA ALA A 34 4.20 12.32 2.10
C ALA A 34 3.48 11.14 2.78
N TYR A 35 3.86 10.79 4.02
CA TYR A 35 3.18 9.76 4.81
C TYR A 35 1.69 10.08 4.98
N ASN A 36 1.35 11.30 5.38
CA ASN A 36 -0.04 11.69 5.61
C ASN A 36 -0.87 11.68 4.33
N VAL A 37 -0.30 12.11 3.19
CA VAL A 37 -0.96 12.04 1.89
C VAL A 37 -1.23 10.59 1.50
N VAL A 38 -0.22 9.71 1.60
CA VAL A 38 -0.37 8.27 1.30
C VAL A 38 -1.40 7.63 2.23
N PHE A 39 -1.37 7.95 3.53
CA PHE A 39 -2.35 7.46 4.50
C PHE A 39 -3.78 7.88 4.16
N ALA A 40 -3.99 9.15 3.83
CA ALA A 40 -5.30 9.66 3.44
C ALA A 40 -5.81 8.99 2.15
N GLU A 41 -4.95 8.86 1.13
CA GLU A 41 -5.30 8.24 -0.15
C GLU A 41 -5.54 6.73 -0.02
N CYS A 42 -4.79 6.02 0.81
CA CYS A 42 -5.04 4.60 1.10
C CYS A 42 -6.41 4.40 1.75
N ASN A 43 -6.75 5.20 2.76
CA ASN A 43 -8.07 5.13 3.39
C ASN A 43 -9.18 5.46 2.41
N ARG A 44 -9.01 6.53 1.61
CA ARG A 44 -9.99 6.92 0.59
C ARG A 44 -10.23 5.80 -0.43
N PHE A 45 -9.16 5.16 -0.92
CA PHE A 45 -9.26 4.06 -1.86
C PHE A 45 -9.95 2.85 -1.25
N VAL A 46 -9.54 2.45 -0.04
CA VAL A 46 -10.16 1.34 0.70
C VAL A 46 -11.63 1.60 0.97
N ASP A 47 -11.99 2.78 1.46
CA ASP A 47 -13.38 3.12 1.75
C ASP A 47 -14.22 3.15 0.47
N ALA A 48 -13.69 3.68 -0.63
CA ALA A 48 -14.37 3.61 -1.92
C ALA A 48 -14.64 2.15 -2.35
N CYS A 49 -13.63 1.28 -2.29
CA CYS A 49 -13.79 -0.15 -2.63
C CYS A 49 -14.79 -0.86 -1.69
N ARG A 50 -14.80 -0.50 -0.40
CA ARG A 50 -15.70 -1.10 0.60
C ARG A 50 -17.15 -0.64 0.47
N ASP A 51 -17.36 0.59 0.00
CA ASP A 51 -18.69 1.17 -0.19
C ASP A 51 -19.30 0.81 -1.56
N THR A 52 -18.46 0.59 -2.58
CA THR A 52 -18.92 0.12 -3.91
C THR A 52 -19.04 -1.39 -4.02
N GLY A 53 -18.18 -2.14 -3.32
CA GLY A 53 -18.07 -3.59 -3.49
C GLY A 53 -17.35 -4.01 -4.76
N TYR A 54 -16.61 -3.11 -5.41
CA TYR A 54 -15.78 -3.46 -6.56
C TYR A 54 -14.59 -2.50 -6.71
N ILE A 55 -13.51 -3.02 -7.29
CA ILE A 55 -12.31 -2.27 -7.64
C ILE A 55 -12.29 -2.11 -9.17
N THR A 56 -12.07 -0.90 -9.67
CA THR A 56 -11.91 -0.65 -11.11
C THR A 56 -10.47 -0.24 -11.43
N SER A 57 -10.04 -0.49 -12.67
CA SER A 57 -8.69 -0.09 -13.11
C SER A 57 -8.49 1.43 -13.03
N ASN A 58 -9.55 2.22 -13.20
CA ASN A 58 -9.48 3.67 -13.07
C ASN A 58 -9.23 4.10 -11.61
N MET A 59 -9.97 3.53 -10.66
CA MET A 59 -9.77 3.80 -9.23
C MET A 59 -8.33 3.47 -8.80
N TYR A 60 -7.80 2.33 -9.26
CA TYR A 60 -6.43 1.93 -8.97
C TYR A 60 -5.40 2.87 -9.62
N ARG A 61 -5.57 3.22 -10.89
CA ARG A 61 -4.66 4.16 -11.59
C ARG A 61 -4.63 5.52 -10.92
N GLU A 62 -5.80 6.06 -10.61
CA GLU A 62 -5.93 7.32 -9.90
C GLU A 62 -5.26 7.28 -8.51
N PHE A 63 -5.40 6.17 -7.79
CA PHE A 63 -4.71 5.95 -6.53
C PHE A 63 -3.19 5.98 -6.72
N CYS A 64 -2.66 5.24 -7.69
CA CYS A 64 -1.24 5.21 -8.03
C CYS A 64 -0.71 6.60 -8.42
N GLU A 65 -1.45 7.36 -9.23
CA GLU A 65 -1.08 8.73 -9.62
C GLU A 65 -1.01 9.66 -8.41
N ARG A 66 -1.99 9.59 -7.51
CA ARG A 66 -2.04 10.44 -6.31
C ARG A 66 -0.91 10.13 -5.34
N ILE A 67 -0.59 8.85 -5.08
CA ILE A 67 0.55 8.53 -4.20
C ILE A 67 1.88 8.89 -4.85
N ASN A 68 2.05 8.67 -6.17
CA ASN A 68 3.29 9.00 -6.87
C ASN A 68 3.51 10.52 -7.01
N SER A 69 2.47 11.34 -6.86
CA SER A 69 2.59 12.81 -6.82
C SER A 69 3.44 13.31 -5.64
N THR A 70 3.65 12.48 -4.61
CA THR A 70 4.55 12.79 -3.48
C THR A 70 6.05 12.74 -3.85
N GLY A 71 6.39 12.26 -5.06
CA GLY A 71 7.78 12.20 -5.55
C GLY A 71 8.58 10.98 -5.09
N ASN A 72 7.99 10.13 -4.25
CA ASN A 72 8.57 8.86 -3.84
C ASN A 72 8.00 7.72 -4.69
N ILE A 73 8.79 6.65 -4.82
CA ILE A 73 8.35 5.41 -5.46
C ILE A 73 7.82 4.50 -4.36
N TYR A 74 6.66 3.89 -4.60
CA TYR A 74 6.02 2.97 -3.65
C TYR A 74 5.87 1.58 -4.25
N ASP A 75 5.91 0.59 -3.37
CA ASP A 75 5.48 -0.78 -3.62
C ASP A 75 4.12 -0.96 -2.92
N ILE A 76 3.10 -1.30 -3.70
CA ILE A 76 1.72 -1.44 -3.26
C ILE A 76 1.45 -2.94 -3.14
N LYS A 77 0.73 -3.35 -2.11
CA LYS A 77 0.25 -4.73 -1.94
C LYS A 77 -1.23 -4.71 -1.65
N LEU A 78 -1.98 -5.44 -2.47
CA LEU A 78 -3.42 -5.63 -2.29
C LEU A 78 -3.67 -7.03 -1.73
N SER A 79 -4.61 -7.14 -0.79
CA SER A 79 -5.01 -8.42 -0.24
C SER A 79 -6.51 -8.42 -0.01
N HIS A 80 -7.18 -9.43 -0.58
CA HIS A 80 -8.60 -9.63 -0.42
C HIS A 80 -8.86 -10.97 0.25
N ILE A 81 -9.63 -10.98 1.33
CA ILE A 81 -10.02 -12.20 2.03
C ILE A 81 -11.49 -12.44 1.74
N ASN A 82 -11.74 -13.40 0.86
CA ASN A 82 -13.08 -13.82 0.46
C ASN A 82 -13.64 -14.81 1.48
N ARG A 83 -14.82 -14.52 2.04
CA ARG A 83 -15.54 -15.37 2.97
C ARG A 83 -16.51 -16.26 2.21
N THR A 84 -16.15 -17.54 2.06
CA THR A 84 -17.00 -18.53 1.38
C THR A 84 -17.68 -19.44 2.39
N VAL A 85 -18.98 -19.65 2.22
CA VAL A 85 -19.79 -20.56 3.03
C VAL A 85 -19.93 -21.89 2.29
N ILE A 86 -19.37 -22.95 2.85
CA ILE A 86 -19.35 -24.28 2.24
C ILE A 86 -20.30 -25.19 3.01
N PRO A 87 -21.31 -25.82 2.35
CA PRO A 87 -22.16 -26.80 3.01
C PRO A 87 -21.36 -28.06 3.39
N VAL A 88 -21.49 -28.51 4.63
CA VAL A 88 -20.85 -29.74 5.11
C VAL A 88 -21.71 -30.93 4.69
N TYR A 89 -21.08 -31.92 4.07
CA TYR A 89 -21.72 -33.17 3.68
C TYR A 89 -21.14 -34.33 4.49
N SER A 90 -22.01 -35.19 5.01
CA SER A 90 -21.63 -36.44 5.66
C SER A 90 -21.79 -37.58 4.65
N GLN A 91 -20.74 -38.37 4.49
CA GLN A 91 -20.73 -39.54 3.63
C GLN A 91 -21.04 -40.78 4.47
N THR A 92 -22.24 -41.34 4.28
CA THR A 92 -22.61 -42.66 4.78
C THR A 92 -22.92 -43.55 3.57
N GLU A 93 -22.23 -44.68 3.44
CA GLU A 93 -22.45 -45.69 2.39
C GLU A 93 -22.48 -45.12 0.94
N GLY A 94 -21.59 -44.19 0.61
CA GLY A 94 -21.43 -43.67 -0.75
C GLY A 94 -22.49 -42.64 -1.19
N THR A 95 -23.45 -42.30 -0.33
CA THR A 95 -24.42 -41.21 -0.57
C THR A 95 -24.00 -39.97 0.21
N LEU A 96 -23.81 -38.84 -0.48
CA LEU A 96 -23.54 -37.55 0.14
C LEU A 96 -24.84 -36.99 0.71
N THR A 97 -24.96 -36.96 2.04
CA THR A 97 -26.10 -36.35 2.73
C THR A 97 -25.69 -35.00 3.31
N PHE A 98 -26.45 -33.95 2.98
CA PHE A 98 -26.21 -32.63 3.54
C PHE A 98 -26.46 -32.65 5.05
N THR A 99 -25.48 -32.23 5.84
CA THR A 99 -25.51 -32.38 7.31
C THR A 99 -26.30 -31.28 8.01
N GLY A 100 -26.77 -30.26 7.27
CA GLY A 100 -27.47 -29.09 7.83
C GLY A 100 -26.51 -28.02 8.36
N GLU A 101 -25.21 -28.27 8.31
CA GLU A 101 -24.16 -27.39 8.81
C GLU A 101 -23.43 -26.69 7.65
N TYR A 102 -22.97 -25.48 7.95
CA TYR A 102 -22.21 -24.65 7.01
C TYR A 102 -20.87 -24.28 7.65
N GLU A 103 -19.79 -24.51 6.92
CA GLU A 103 -18.44 -24.10 7.30
C GLU A 103 -18.10 -22.77 6.63
N ILE A 104 -17.49 -21.84 7.38
CA ILE A 104 -17.03 -20.55 6.85
C ILE A 104 -15.52 -20.66 6.60
N SER A 105 -15.13 -20.67 5.33
CA SER A 105 -13.74 -20.63 4.91
C SER A 105 -13.35 -19.23 4.45
N HIS A 106 -12.09 -18.85 4.72
CA HIS A 106 -11.50 -17.57 4.31
C HIS A 106 -10.39 -17.86 3.31
N ILE A 107 -10.56 -17.40 2.07
CA ILE A 107 -9.58 -17.57 1.00
C ILE A 107 -8.88 -16.23 0.81
N LEU A 108 -7.55 -16.22 0.96
CA LEU A 108 -6.72 -15.06 0.65
C LEU A 108 -6.48 -15.02 -0.87
N MET A 109 -6.99 -13.97 -1.51
CA MET A 109 -6.67 -13.59 -2.86
C MET A 109 -5.45 -12.66 -2.83
N GLU A 110 -4.41 -13.03 -3.56
CA GLU A 110 -3.18 -12.24 -3.65
C GLU A 110 -3.31 -11.11 -4.67
N GLU A 111 -2.39 -10.15 -4.59
CA GLU A 111 -2.36 -8.96 -5.44
C GLU A 111 -2.34 -9.29 -6.93
N THR A 112 -1.57 -10.30 -7.35
CA THR A 112 -1.43 -10.68 -8.77
C THR A 112 -2.78 -11.03 -9.39
N GLU A 113 -3.61 -11.79 -8.68
CA GLU A 113 -4.94 -12.19 -9.17
C GLU A 113 -5.89 -10.99 -9.31
N ILE A 114 -5.78 -10.02 -8.40
CA ILE A 114 -6.53 -8.76 -8.47
C ILE A 114 -6.06 -7.93 -9.67
N LEU A 115 -4.74 -7.77 -9.84
CA LEU A 115 -4.17 -6.96 -10.91
C LEU A 115 -4.40 -7.57 -12.29
N ASP A 116 -4.29 -8.88 -12.44
CA ASP A 116 -4.58 -9.61 -13.69
C ASP A 116 -6.05 -9.41 -14.11
N THR A 117 -6.97 -9.32 -13.14
CA THR A 117 -8.39 -9.01 -13.39
C THR A 117 -8.59 -7.55 -13.80
N LEU A 118 -7.81 -6.62 -13.24
CA LEU A 118 -7.92 -5.19 -13.53
C LEU A 118 -7.24 -4.78 -14.84
N PHE A 119 -6.19 -5.47 -15.24
CA PHE A 119 -5.38 -5.19 -16.43
C PHE A 119 -5.16 -6.47 -17.24
N PRO A 120 -6.21 -7.01 -17.90
CA PRO A 120 -6.04 -8.17 -18.76
C PRO A 120 -5.12 -7.83 -19.94
N ASP A 121 -4.24 -8.76 -20.32
CA ASP A 121 -3.34 -8.60 -21.46
C ASP A 121 -4.11 -8.27 -22.76
N GLU A 122 -3.50 -7.43 -23.61
CA GLU A 122 -4.07 -6.79 -24.81
C GLU A 122 -4.66 -7.76 -25.86
N ASN A 123 -4.48 -9.07 -25.70
CA ASN A 123 -4.98 -10.11 -26.61
C ASN A 123 -6.42 -10.55 -26.33
N VAL A 124 -7.08 -10.05 -25.29
CA VAL A 124 -8.48 -10.38 -24.98
C VAL A 124 -9.39 -9.21 -25.34
N THR A 125 -9.76 -9.11 -26.61
CA THR A 125 -10.79 -8.18 -27.11
C THR A 125 -12.16 -8.61 -26.55
N LEU A 126 -12.47 -8.24 -25.31
CA LEU A 126 -13.78 -8.48 -24.72
C LEU A 126 -14.73 -7.39 -25.21
N ASN A 127 -15.55 -7.76 -26.20
CA ASN A 127 -16.75 -7.05 -26.65
C ASN A 127 -17.84 -7.00 -25.56
N ASN A 128 -17.52 -6.59 -24.33
CA ASN A 128 -18.53 -6.35 -23.30
C ASN A 128 -18.14 -5.19 -22.40
N SER A 129 -19.01 -4.19 -22.43
CA SER A 129 -18.97 -2.90 -21.74
C SER A 129 -19.13 -2.98 -20.21
N THR A 130 -18.73 -4.10 -19.59
CA THR A 130 -18.60 -4.25 -18.14
C THR A 130 -17.13 -4.12 -17.81
N PHE A 131 -16.70 -2.87 -17.66
CA PHE A 131 -15.42 -2.38 -17.16
C PHE A 131 -14.60 -3.44 -16.42
N ASN A 132 -13.31 -3.58 -16.76
CA ASN A 132 -12.29 -4.29 -15.99
C ASN A 132 -12.42 -4.00 -14.49
N ARG A 133 -13.18 -4.83 -13.79
CA ARG A 133 -13.60 -4.62 -12.42
C ARG A 133 -13.43 -5.92 -11.66
N TYR A 134 -12.82 -5.82 -10.49
CA TYR A 134 -12.69 -6.91 -9.54
C TYR A 134 -13.82 -6.76 -8.51
N GLU A 135 -14.70 -7.75 -8.42
CA GLU A 135 -15.87 -7.71 -7.54
C GLU A 135 -15.52 -8.23 -6.14
N LEU A 136 -16.04 -7.56 -5.11
CA LEU A 136 -15.87 -7.87 -3.70
C LEU A 136 -17.25 -8.20 -3.11
N LYS A 137 -17.36 -9.22 -2.26
CA LYS A 137 -18.66 -9.57 -1.65
C LYS A 137 -18.85 -8.86 -0.32
N MET A 138 -20.11 -8.62 0.05
CA MET A 138 -20.42 -8.08 1.36
C MET A 138 -19.90 -9.00 2.47
N GLY A 139 -19.12 -8.44 3.40
CA GLY A 139 -18.53 -9.20 4.51
C GLY A 139 -17.13 -9.76 4.26
N ASP A 140 -16.58 -9.58 3.05
CA ASP A 140 -15.17 -9.84 2.76
C ASP A 140 -14.27 -8.77 3.40
N LEU A 141 -12.99 -9.08 3.59
CA LEU A 141 -12.00 -8.13 4.12
C LEU A 141 -11.05 -7.70 3.02
N PHE A 142 -10.89 -6.39 2.86
CA PHE A 142 -9.94 -5.81 1.91
C PHE A 142 -8.85 -5.06 2.66
N PHE A 143 -7.59 -5.28 2.27
CA PHE A 143 -6.43 -4.62 2.83
C PHE A 143 -5.52 -4.09 1.72
N ILE A 144 -4.96 -2.91 1.97
CA ILE A 144 -3.89 -2.32 1.19
C ILE A 144 -2.70 -2.04 2.10
N GLU A 145 -1.51 -2.39 1.62
CA GLU A 145 -0.25 -2.06 2.24
C GLU A 145 0.59 -1.28 1.22
N VAL A 146 1.11 -0.13 1.61
CA VAL A 146 1.97 0.71 0.79
C VAL A 146 3.27 0.94 1.54
N LYS A 147 4.38 0.58 0.92
CA LYS A 147 5.72 0.81 1.44
C LYS A 147 6.54 1.57 0.42
N ASN A 148 7.39 2.49 0.85
CA ASN A 148 8.29 3.16 -0.09
C ASN A 148 9.37 2.19 -0.60
N LYS A 149 9.70 2.31 -1.89
CA LYS A 149 10.77 1.56 -2.54
C LYS A 149 12.07 2.34 -2.44
N GLY A 150 12.99 1.88 -1.58
CA GLY A 150 14.30 2.50 -1.36
C GLY A 150 14.32 3.46 -0.17
N LYS A 151 15.24 4.42 -0.18
CA LYS A 151 15.42 5.40 0.91
C LYS A 151 14.86 6.76 0.50
N THR A 152 14.16 7.43 1.41
CA THR A 152 13.80 8.84 1.22
C THR A 152 15.05 9.73 1.30
N MET A 153 14.96 10.96 0.79
CA MET A 153 16.08 11.91 0.84
C MET A 153 16.53 12.19 2.28
N ALA A 154 15.59 12.30 3.22
CA ALA A 154 15.92 12.50 4.64
C ALA A 154 16.74 11.32 5.20
N THR A 155 16.29 10.09 4.91
CA THR A 155 16.97 8.87 5.36
C THR A 155 18.36 8.74 4.73
N ALA A 156 18.49 9.08 3.44
CA ALA A 156 19.78 9.03 2.74
C ALA A 156 20.81 10.01 3.32
N ILE A 157 20.42 11.27 3.61
CA ILE A 157 21.33 12.25 4.22
C ILE A 157 21.65 11.87 5.67
N ARG A 158 20.67 11.38 6.42
CA ARG A 158 20.87 10.91 7.80
C ARG A 158 21.85 9.74 7.84
N ASP A 159 21.68 8.77 6.95
CA ASP A 159 22.58 7.61 6.83
C ASP A 159 23.99 8.03 6.44
N MET A 160 24.14 9.00 5.52
CA MET A 160 25.43 9.58 5.18
C MET A 160 26.11 10.24 6.40
N LEU A 161 25.35 10.97 7.22
CA LEU A 161 25.90 11.69 8.39
C LEU A 161 26.26 10.76 9.55
N LEU A 162 25.43 9.74 9.78
CA LEU A 162 25.61 8.79 10.88
C LEU A 162 26.50 7.60 10.51
N PHE A 163 26.95 7.53 9.25
CA PHE A 163 27.64 6.35 8.69
C PHE A 163 26.85 5.06 8.95
N SER A 164 25.53 5.14 8.84
CA SER A 164 24.60 4.02 9.04
C SER A 164 23.97 3.60 7.72
N ASP A 165 23.49 2.36 7.67
CA ASP A 165 22.69 1.85 6.56
C ASP A 165 21.31 1.45 7.07
N THR A 166 20.35 2.38 6.98
CA THR A 166 18.97 2.10 7.38
C THR A 166 18.26 1.34 6.26
N GLN A 167 17.90 0.08 6.51
CA GLN A 167 17.27 -0.80 5.51
C GLN A 167 15.73 -0.84 5.59
N THR A 168 15.13 -0.18 6.58
CA THR A 168 13.68 -0.19 6.77
C THR A 168 13.00 0.88 5.90
N PRO A 169 11.79 0.60 5.37
CA PRO A 169 11.01 1.63 4.69
C PRO A 169 10.71 2.78 5.66
N SER A 170 11.00 4.01 5.26
CA SER A 170 10.68 5.20 6.06
C SER A 170 9.19 5.55 6.01
N ILE A 171 8.48 5.13 4.95
CA ILE A 171 7.05 5.33 4.79
C ILE A 171 6.39 3.95 4.65
N TYR A 172 5.63 3.57 5.67
CA TYR A 172 4.84 2.34 5.70
C TYR A 172 3.41 2.64 6.15
N VAL A 173 2.45 2.42 5.25
CA VAL A 173 1.04 2.68 5.47
C VAL A 173 0.26 1.40 5.22
N ARG A 174 -0.67 1.07 6.12
CA ARG A 174 -1.63 -0.01 5.94
C ARG A 174 -3.03 0.52 6.22
N ALA A 175 -3.95 0.24 5.30
CA ALA A 175 -5.36 0.53 5.47
C ALA A 175 -6.18 -0.72 5.09
N GLY A 176 -7.37 -0.85 5.64
CA GLY A 176 -8.22 -1.99 5.32
C GLY A 176 -9.49 -2.03 6.16
N GLY A 177 -10.36 -2.97 5.81
CA GLY A 177 -11.59 -3.21 6.54
C GLY A 177 -12.57 -4.11 5.81
N MET A 178 -13.70 -4.36 6.47
CA MET A 178 -14.79 -5.17 5.92
C MET A 178 -15.56 -4.40 4.86
N VAL A 179 -15.85 -5.06 3.73
CA VAL A 179 -16.68 -4.56 2.63
C VAL A 179 -18.13 -4.48 3.11
N ARG A 180 -18.74 -3.31 2.95
CA ARG A 180 -20.05 -2.98 3.53
C ARG A 180 -21.21 -3.20 2.57
N ASN A 181 -20.96 -3.11 1.28
CA ASN A 181 -21.98 -3.11 0.26
C ASN A 181 -21.51 -3.87 -0.98
N GLU A 182 -22.46 -4.47 -1.69
CA GLU A 182 -22.26 -5.11 -2.99
C GLU A 182 -23.25 -4.48 -3.97
N ALA A 183 -22.78 -3.53 -4.77
CA ALA A 183 -23.61 -2.90 -5.80
C ALA A 183 -23.57 -3.77 -7.08
N TYR A 184 -24.51 -4.71 -7.19
CA TYR A 184 -24.75 -5.51 -8.40
C TYR A 184 -25.57 -4.76 -9.45
#